data_AF-A0A841YA58-F1
#
_entry.id   AF-A0A841YA58-F1
#
_cell.length_a   1.000
_cell.length_b   1.000
_cell.length_c   1.000
_cell.angle_alpha   90.00
_cell.angle_beta   90.00
_cell.angle_gamma   90.00
#
_symmetry.space_group_name_H-M   'P 1'
#
loop_
_entity.id
_entity.type
_entity.pdbx_description
1 polymer ?
#
loop_
_entity_poly.entity_id
_entity_poly.type
_entity_poly.pdbx_seq_one_letter_code
_entity_poly.pdbx_strand_id
1 'polypeptide(L)' 'MKIVGVVVMALVGFTFLFEILPTVFPSLAGMILSMKQGLVEAYNWCVRNWGASVVGFGIVVVLVIAAYSNK' A
#
# COMPACT_ATOMS: atom_id res chain seq x y z
N MET A 1 -14.58 6.20 12.56
CA MET A 1 -15.05 5.97 11.17
C MET A 1 -14.06 6.45 10.11
N LYS A 2 -13.34 7.57 10.30
CA LYS A 2 -12.40 8.11 9.28
C LYS A 2 -11.23 7.18 8.93
N ILE A 3 -10.54 6.60 9.92
CA ILE A 3 -9.42 5.66 9.68
C ILE A 3 -9.91 4.41 8.92
N VAL A 4 -11.02 3.82 9.35
CA VAL A 4 -11.61 2.64 8.67
C VAL A 4 -11.92 2.96 7.21
N GLY A 5 -12.49 4.13 6.92
CA GLY A 5 -12.72 4.59 5.56
C GLY A 5 -11.42 4.71 4.74
N VAL A 6 -10.36 5.29 5.31
CA VAL A 6 -9.05 5.39 4.64
C VAL A 6 -8.45 4.02 4.36
N VAL A 7 -8.52 3.09 5.32
CA VAL A 7 -8.04 1.72 5.14
C VAL A 7 -8.80 1.02 4.02
N VAL A 8 -10.14 1.12 3.99
CA VAL A 8 -10.97 0.54 2.93
C VAL A 8 -10.63 1.15 1.57
N MET A 9 -10.50 2.47 1.46
CA MET A 9 -10.14 3.15 0.21
C MET A 9 -8.74 2.76 -0.28
N ALA A 10 -7.78 2.61 0.63
CA ALA A 10 -6.45 2.13 0.29
C ALA A 10 -6.48 0.69 -0.25
N LEU A 11 -7.23 -0.21 0.40
CA LEU A 11 -7.40 -1.59 -0.07
C LEU A 11 -8.04 -1.64 -1.46
N VAL A 12 -9.14 -0.91 -1.67
CA VAL A 12 -9.81 -0.82 -2.98
C VAL A 12 -8.86 -0.27 -4.04
N GLY A 13 -8.10 0.78 -3.71
CA GLY A 13 -7.10 1.36 -4.61
C GLY A 13 -6.02 0.36 -4.99
N PHE A 14 -5.49 -0.40 -4.04
CA PHE A 14 -4.49 -1.43 -4.30
C PHE A 14 -5.03 -2.59 -5.15
N THR A 15 -6.24 -3.06 -4.87
CA THR A 15 -6.91 -4.08 -5.68
C THR A 15 -7.11 -3.58 -7.11
N PHE A 16 -7.57 -2.34 -7.28
CA PHE A 16 -7.73 -1.75 -8.59
C PHE A 16 -6.39 -1.67 -9.33
N LEU A 17 -5.34 -1.19 -8.67
CA LEU A 17 -4.03 -0.98 -9.26
C LEU A 17 -3.34 -2.29 -9.67
N PHE A 18 -3.38 -3.31 -8.81
CA PHE A 18 -2.59 -4.53 -8.98
C PHE A 18 -3.37 -5.73 -9.55
N GLU A 19 -4.69 -5.70 -9.55
CA GLU A 19 -5.51 -6.79 -10.07
C GLU A 19 -6.35 -6.36 -11.28
N ILE A 20 -7.01 -5.21 -11.21
CA ILE A 20 -7.92 -4.77 -12.29
C ILE A 20 -7.15 -4.11 -13.43
N LEU A 21 -6.26 -3.16 -13.12
CA LEU A 21 -5.52 -2.40 -14.14
C LEU A 21 -4.68 -3.28 -15.08
N PRO A 22 -3.97 -4.32 -14.60
CA PRO A 22 -3.24 -5.25 -15.47
C PRO A 22 -4.14 -6.03 -16.43
N THR A 23 -5.37 -6.35 -16.03
CA THR A 23 -6.35 -7.04 -16.90
C THR A 23 -6.89 -6.11 -17.97
N VAL A 24 -7.16 -4.85 -17.62
CA VAL A 24 -7.67 -3.85 -18.57
C VAL A 24 -6.57 -3.35 -19.53
N PHE A 25 -5.33 -3.27 -19.05
CA PHE A 25 -4.16 -2.81 -19.83
C PHE A 25 -3.02 -3.84 -19.81
N PRO A 26 -3.12 -4.91 -20.63
CA PRO A 26 -2.14 -6.00 -20.64
C PRO A 26 -0.71 -5.54 -20.97
N SER A 27 -0.56 -4.48 -21.76
CA SER A 27 0.74 -3.89 -22.12
C SER A 27 1.48 -3.29 -20.92
N LEU A 28 0.77 -2.91 -19.85
CA LEU A 28 1.33 -2.36 -18.62
C LEU A 28 1.43 -3.39 -17.49
N ALA A 29 0.84 -4.58 -17.67
CA ALA A 29 0.75 -5.61 -16.63
C ALA A 29 2.13 -5.99 -16.07
N GLY A 30 3.14 -6.14 -16.93
CA GLY A 30 4.51 -6.45 -16.50
C GLY A 30 5.10 -5.38 -15.58
N MET A 31 4.96 -4.10 -15.96
CA MET A 31 5.47 -2.97 -15.15
C MET A 31 4.75 -2.89 -13.80
N ILE A 32 3.43 -3.08 -13.78
CA ILE A 32 2.62 -3.04 -12.56
C ILE A 32 2.98 -4.20 -11.61
N LEU A 33 3.21 -5.40 -12.15
CA LEU A 33 3.68 -6.54 -11.36
C LEU A 33 5.08 -6.31 -10.78
N SER A 34 6.00 -5.71 -11.55
CA SER A 34 7.32 -5.33 -11.04
C SER A 34 7.22 -4.29 -9.93
N MET A 35 6.31 -3.31 -10.04
CA MET A 35 6.07 -2.35 -8.97
C MET A 35 5.55 -3.03 -7.70
N LYS A 36 4.64 -4.01 -7.82
CA LYS A 36 4.15 -4.80 -6.68
C LYS A 36 5.30 -5.54 -5.99
N GLN A 37 6.17 -6.19 -6.75
CA GLN A 37 7.34 -6.90 -6.22
C GLN A 37 8.29 -5.95 -5.49
N GLY A 38 8.64 -4.81 -6.10
CA GLY A 38 9.50 -3.81 -5.45
C GLY A 38 8.93 -3.29 -4.14
N LEU A 39 7.60 -3.14 -4.04
CA LEU A 39 6.93 -2.72 -2.81
C LEU A 39 7.02 -3.78 -1.70
N VAL A 40 6.90 -5.06 -2.06
CA VAL A 40 7.07 -6.19 -1.12
C VAL A 40 8.52 -6.31 -0.67
N GLU A 41 9.48 -6.13 -1.58
CA GLU A 41 10.91 -6.14 -1.24
C GLU A 41 11.28 -5.00 -0.30
N ALA A 42 10.79 -3.78 -0.56
CA ALA A 42 10.99 -2.64 0.32
C ALA A 42 10.40 -2.88 1.71
N TYR A 43 9.18 -3.43 1.79
CA TYR A 43 8.57 -3.80 3.07
C TYR A 43 9.42 -4.83 3.83
N ASN A 44 9.84 -5.89 3.16
CA ASN A 44 10.66 -6.93 3.77
C ASN A 44 12.02 -6.39 4.25
N TRP A 45 12.63 -5.50 3.47
CA TRP A 45 13.85 -4.81 3.87
C TRP A 45 13.61 -3.95 5.13
N CYS A 46 12.53 -3.17 5.16
CA CYS A 46 12.18 -2.37 6.34
C CYS A 46 11.96 -3.24 7.58
N VAL A 47 11.23 -4.34 7.45
CA VAL A 47 10.98 -5.28 8.56
C VAL A 47 12.28 -5.91 9.04
N ARG A 48 13.18 -6.29 8.13
CA ARG A 48 14.47 -6.89 8.48
C ARG A 48 15.39 -5.92 9.22
N ASN A 49 15.41 -4.65 8.83
CA ASN A 49 16.34 -3.66 9.39
C ASN A 49 15.78 -2.96 10.64
N TRP A 50 14.48 -2.68 10.69
CA TRP A 50 13.86 -1.87 11.74
C TRP A 50 12.96 -2.68 12.67
N GLY A 51 12.64 -3.92 12.31
CA GLY A 51 11.72 -4.79 13.04
C GLY A 51 10.26 -4.54 12.67
N ALA A 52 9.46 -5.62 12.70
CA ALA A 52 8.05 -5.59 12.29
C ALA A 52 7.20 -4.57 13.07
N SER A 53 7.46 -4.42 14.38
CA SER A 53 6.71 -3.49 15.23
C SER A 53 6.93 -2.03 14.87
N VAL A 54 8.16 -1.63 14.50
CA VAL A 54 8.48 -0.25 14.11
C VAL A 54 7.86 0.07 12.75
N VAL A 55 7.94 -0.86 11.80
CA VAL A 55 7.30 -0.72 10.49
C VAL A 55 5.78 -0.64 10.63
N GLY A 56 5.18 -1.53 11.42
CA GLY A 56 3.76 -1.52 11.71
C GLY A 56 3.29 -0.21 12.36
N PHE A 57 4.05 0.30 13.33
CA PHE A 57 3.77 1.60 13.94
C PHE A 57 3.85 2.74 12.92
N GLY A 58 4.87 2.76 12.06
CA GLY A 58 4.99 3.76 10.99
C GLY A 58 3.79 3.76 10.04
N ILE A 59 3.31 2.58 9.63
CA ILE A 59 2.10 2.45 8.80
C ILE A 59 0.88 3.03 9.54
N VAL A 60 0.71 2.73 10.83
CA VAL A 60 -0.39 3.28 11.63
C VAL A 60 -0.32 4.81 11.71
N VAL A 61 0.86 5.38 11.94
CA VAL A 61 1.06 6.84 11.98
C VAL A 61 0.66 7.47 10.64
N VAL A 62 1.09 6.90 9.52
CA VAL A 62 0.73 7.39 8.18
C VAL A 62 -0.79 7.34 7.95
N LEU A 63 -1.45 6.25 8.36
CA LEU A 63 -2.91 6.10 8.24
C LEU A 63 -3.66 7.12 9.10
N VAL A 64 -3.16 7.42 10.31
CA VAL A 64 -3.73 8.47 11.18
C VAL A 64 -3.56 9.83 10.50
N ILE A 65 -2.37 10.17 9.99
CA ILE A 65 -2.15 11.43 9.28
C ILE A 65 -3.12 11.53 8.09
N ALA A 66 -3.22 10.50 7.25
CA ALA A 66 -4.12 10.51 6.10
C ALA A 66 -5.60 10.68 6.49
N ALA A 67 -6.03 10.06 7.61
CA ALA A 67 -7.41 10.16 8.08
C ALA A 67 -7.78 11.51 8.69
N TYR A 68 -6.81 12.25 9.24
CA TYR A 68 -7.06 13.50 9.98
C TYR A 68 -6.47 14.76 9.34
N SER A 69 -5.61 14.63 8.33
CA SER A 69 -5.07 15.77 7.57
C SER A 69 -6.04 16.33 6.52
N ASN A 70 -7.12 15.60 6.20
CA ASN A 70 -8.26 16.12 5.42
C ASN A 70 -9.19 16.99 6.30
N LYS A 71 -8.65 18.09 6.85
CA LYS A 71 -9.44 19.16 7.48
C LYS A 71 -9.76 20.24 6.47
#